data_AF-A0A965MYH7-F1
#
_entry.id   AF-A0A965MYH7-F1
#
_cell.length_a   1.000
_cell.length_b   1.000
_cell.length_c   1.000
_cell.angle_alpha   90.00
_cell.angle_beta   90.00
_cell.angle_gamma   90.00
#
_symmetry.space_group_name_H-M   'P 1'
#
loop_
_entity.id
_entity.type
_entity.pdbx_description
1 polymer ?
#
loop_
_entity_poly.entity_id
_entity_poly.type
_entity_poly.pdbx_seq_one_letter_code
_entity_poly.pdbx_strand_id
1 'polypeptide(L)' 'MNVSRRQLADTTFVDRTANILRERGLEGTQLVYETSESTLIDSNPAVLRTVNALKRNGVRIAVDDFGAGNSSLAA' A
#
# COMPACT_ATOMS: atom_id res chain seq x y z
N MET A 1 -5.32 -1.12 -7.31
CA MET A 1 -4.79 -2.51 -7.38
C MET A 1 -4.68 -3.06 -5.97
N ASN A 2 -5.25 -4.23 -5.67
CA ASN A 2 -5.21 -4.76 -4.31
C ASN A 2 -3.83 -5.29 -3.92
N VAL A 3 -3.39 -4.95 -2.71
CA VAL A 3 -2.17 -5.44 -2.09
C VAL A 3 -2.48 -6.03 -0.72
N SER A 4 -1.95 -7.23 -0.48
CA SER A 4 -2.10 -7.94 0.79
C SER A 4 -1.02 -7.57 1.79
N ARG A 5 -1.30 -7.79 3.08
CA ARG A 5 -0.31 -7.66 4.17
C ARG A 5 1.00 -8.41 3.88
N ARG A 6 0.93 -9.62 3.34
CA ARG A 6 2.12 -10.43 3.03
C ARG A 6 3.03 -9.73 2.02
N GLN A 7 2.44 -9.08 1.01
CA GLN A 7 3.20 -8.30 0.02
C GLN A 7 3.78 -7.03 0.63
N LEU A 8 3.03 -6.33 1.49
CA LEU A 8 3.56 -5.15 2.18
C LEU A 8 4.65 -5.49 3.21
N ALA A 9 4.64 -6.70 3.78
CA ALA A 9 5.70 -7.19 4.67
C ALA A 9 6.94 -7.71 3.92
N ASP A 10 6.86 -7.90 2.60
CA ASP A 10 7.96 -8.37 1.76
C ASP A 10 8.89 -7.20 1.41
N THR A 11 10.15 -7.29 1.84
CA THR A 11 11.17 -6.25 1.62
C THR A 11 11.49 -6.02 0.15
N THR A 12 11.21 -6.98 -0.73
CA THR A 12 11.46 -6.89 -2.18
C THR A 12 10.31 -6.23 -2.94
N PHE A 13 9.17 -5.99 -2.28
CA PHE A 13 7.97 -5.48 -2.95
C PHE A 13 8.18 -4.10 -3.57
N VAL A 14 8.84 -3.19 -2.84
CA VAL A 14 9.14 -1.83 -3.31
C VAL A 14 9.98 -1.86 -4.58
N ASP A 15 11.06 -2.66 -4.58
CA ASP A 15 11.98 -2.75 -5.72
C ASP A 15 11.31 -3.34 -6.94
N ARG A 16 10.44 -4.35 -6.76
CA ARG A 16 9.63 -4.89 -7.87
C ARG A 16 8.67 -3.85 -8.43
N THR A 17 7.97 -3.11 -7.58
CA THR A 17 7.09 -2.03 -8.04
C THR A 17 7.87 -0.97 -8.81
N ALA A 18 9.00 -0.51 -8.28
CA ALA A 18 9.83 0.50 -8.94
C ALA A 18 10.38 0.01 -10.29
N ASN A 19 10.81 -1.25 -10.37
CA ASN A 19 11.28 -1.85 -11.62
C ASN A 19 10.17 -1.92 -12.66
N ILE A 20 8.98 -2.38 -12.30
CA ILE A 20 7.84 -2.45 -13.22
C ILE A 20 7.46 -1.05 -13.73
N LEU A 21 7.40 -0.04 -12.85
CA LEU A 21 7.12 1.33 -13.24
C LEU A 21 8.15 1.86 -14.25
N ARG A 22 9.44 1.64 -13.97
CA ARG A 22 10.55 2.03 -14.85
C ARG A 22 10.49 1.33 -16.20
N GLU A 23 10.30 0.01 -16.23
CA GLU A 23 10.22 -0.79 -17.46
C GLU A 23 9.04 -0.37 -18.34
N ARG A 24 7.95 0.13 -17.72
CA ARG A 24 6.75 0.59 -18.42
C ARG A 24 6.77 2.08 -18.73
N GLY A 25 7.79 2.82 -18.29
CA GLY A 25 7.85 4.29 -18.42
C GLY A 25 6.72 5.01 -17.69
N LEU A 26 6.22 4.43 -16.59
CA LEU A 26 5.14 4.99 -15.78
C LEU A 26 5.71 5.71 -14.56
N GLU A 27 5.04 6.79 -14.17
CA GLU A 27 5.31 7.46 -12.90
C GLU A 27 4.57 6.76 -11.76
N GLY A 28 5.14 6.75 -10.56
CA GLY A 28 4.48 6.16 -9.39
C GLY A 28 3.14 6.82 -9.06
N THR A 29 2.96 8.09 -9.41
CA THR A 29 1.70 8.84 -9.24
C THR A 29 0.52 8.22 -9.98
N GLN A 30 0.80 7.45 -11.04
CA GLN A 30 -0.19 6.74 -11.85
C GLN A 30 -0.61 5.40 -11.23
N LEU A 31 0.08 4.93 -10.18
CA LEU A 31 -0.22 3.69 -9.48
C LEU A 31 -0.87 3.96 -8.13
N VAL A 32 -1.99 3.26 -7.90
CA VAL A 32 -2.67 3.21 -6.60
C VAL A 32 -2.75 1.76 -6.13
N TYR A 33 -2.16 1.47 -4.97
CA TYR A 33 -2.43 0.23 -4.26
C TYR A 33 -3.55 0.42 -3.25
N GLU A 34 -4.42 -0.56 -3.14
CA GLU A 34 -5.54 -0.62 -2.20
C GLU A 34 -5.28 -1.72 -1.18
N THR A 35 -5.53 -1.44 0.09
CA THR A 35 -5.37 -2.41 1.17
C THR A 35 -6.39 -2.17 2.28
N SER A 36 -6.59 -3.14 3.17
CA SER A 36 -7.53 -2.98 4.29
C SER A 36 -6.94 -2.12 5.40
N GLU A 37 -7.81 -1.50 6.20
CA GLU A 37 -7.42 -0.78 7.42
C GLU A 37 -6.66 -1.69 8.40
N SER A 38 -7.16 -2.92 8.59
CA SER A 38 -6.53 -3.94 9.44
C SER A 38 -5.09 -4.27 9.04
N THR A 39 -4.76 -4.19 7.75
CA THR A 39 -3.39 -4.42 7.27
C THR A 39 -2.43 -3.32 7.73
N LEU A 40 -2.90 -2.08 7.84
CA LEU A 40 -2.08 -0.93 8.25
C LEU A 40 -2.04 -0.75 9.77
N ILE A 41 -3.12 -1.09 10.49
CA ILE A 41 -3.23 -0.89 11.96
C ILE A 41 -2.45 -1.92 12.78
N ASP A 42 -2.15 -3.11 12.23
CA ASP A 42 -1.49 -4.21 12.94
C ASP A 42 -0.01 -3.95 13.33
N SER A 43 0.43 -2.69 13.36
CA SER A 43 1.71 -2.18 13.89
C SER A 43 2.96 -2.90 13.38
N ASN A 44 2.87 -3.59 12.23
CA ASN A 44 3.98 -4.32 11.67
C ASN A 44 5.00 -3.31 11.08
N PRO A 45 6.23 -3.21 11.63
CA PRO A 45 7.19 -2.22 11.18
C PRO A 45 7.62 -2.41 9.72
N ALA A 46 7.58 -3.65 9.20
CA ALA A 46 7.90 -3.92 7.80
C ALA A 46 6.85 -3.31 6.86
N VAL A 47 5.56 -3.48 7.19
CA VAL A 47 4.45 -2.91 6.41
C VAL A 47 4.56 -1.39 6.35
N LEU A 48 4.78 -0.73 7.49
CA LEU A 48 4.94 0.73 7.55
C LEU A 48 6.15 1.22 6.75
N ARG A 49 7.29 0.51 6.81
CA ARG A 49 8.47 0.84 6.00
C ARG A 49 8.17 0.74 4.51
N THR A 50 7.51 -0.33 4.08
CA THR A 50 7.14 -0.55 2.68
C THR A 50 6.17 0.51 2.18
N VAL A 51 5.12 0.82 2.95
CA VAL A 51 4.15 1.88 2.60
C VAL A 51 4.84 3.23 2.44
N ASN A 52 5.72 3.60 3.37
CA ASN A 52 6.47 4.86 3.28
C ASN A 52 7.43 4.87 2.09
N ALA A 53 8.06 3.75 1.78
CA ALA A 53 8.94 3.63 0.62
C ALA A 53 8.17 3.74 -0.71
N LEU A 54 7.01 3.11 -0.83
CA LEU A 54 6.12 3.25 -1.99
C LEU A 54 5.70 4.71 -2.18
N LYS A 55 5.28 5.39 -1.10
CA LYS A 55 4.93 6.82 -1.13
C LYS A 55 6.09 7.71 -1.59
N ARG A 56 7.33 7.43 -1.16
CA ARG A 56 8.52 8.15 -1.65
C ARG A 56 8.78 7.96 -3.15
N ASN A 57 8.35 6.84 -3.72
CA ASN A 57 8.40 6.59 -5.16
C ASN A 57 7.18 7.20 -5.90
N GLY A 58 6.37 8.02 -5.23
CA GLY A 58 5.18 8.64 -5.81
C GLY A 58 3.95 7.74 -5.85
N VAL A 59 4.06 6.48 -5.41
CA VAL A 59 2.95 5.51 -5.40
C VAL A 59 1.93 5.90 -4.33
N ARG A 60 0.66 5.93 -4.72
CA ARG A 60 -0.46 6.22 -3.81
C ARG A 60 -0.97 4.94 -3.15
N ILE A 61 -1.36 5.04 -1.89
CA ILE A 61 -1.98 3.95 -1.14
C ILE A 61 -3.37 4.40 -0.70
N ALA A 62 -4.39 3.64 -1.07
CA ALA A 62 -5.77 3.80 -0.65
C ALA A 62 -6.14 2.72 0.38
N VAL A 63 -7.07 3.06 1.27
CA VAL A 63 -7.63 2.14 2.26
C VAL A 63 -9.05 1.79 1.82
N ASP A 64 -9.34 0.50 1.67
CA ASP A 64 -10.58 0.01 1.04
C ASP A 64 -11.75 -0.06 2.06
N ASP A 65 -11.55 -0.76 3.18
CA ASP A 65 -12.59 -1.01 4.20
C ASP A 65 -12.58 0.01 5.37
N PHE A 66 -12.44 1.30 5.10
CA PHE A 66 -12.43 2.30 6.18
C PHE A 66 -13.80 2.32 6.89
N GLY A 67 -13.89 1.81 8.13
CA GLY A 67 -15.13 1.80 8.94
C GLY A 67 -15.86 0.45 9.06
N ALA A 68 -15.35 -0.65 8.48
CA ALA A 68 -16.00 -1.97 8.62
C ALA A 68 -15.70 -2.68 9.96
N GLY A 69 -14.70 -2.19 10.73
CA GLY A 69 -14.33 -2.72 12.05
C GLY A 69 -14.69 -1.75 13.18
N ASN A 70 -15.82 -1.97 13.84
CA ASN A 70 -16.27 -1.29 15.08
C ASN A 70 -16.41 0.25 15.09
N SER A 71 -16.34 0.93 13.95
CA SER A 71 -16.70 2.34 13.86
C SER A 71 -17.76 2.54 12.78
N SER A 72 -19.02 2.38 13.20
CA SER A 72 -20.19 2.86 12.47
C SER A 72 -20.12 4.39 12.33
N LEU A 73 -19.45 4.89 11.28
CA LEU A 73 -19.84 6.15 10.67
C LEU A 73 -20.92 5.84 9.64
N ALA A 74 -22.05 5.35 10.15
CA ALA A 74 -23.33 5.57 9.50
C ALA A 74 -23.73 7.01 9.85
N ALA A 75 -24.01 7.80 8.81
CA ALA A 75 -24.59 9.12 8.92
C ALA A 75 -25.93 9.11 9.68
#